data_AF-A0A090L2A1-F1
#
_entry.id   AF-A0A090L2A1-F1
#
_cell.length_a   1.000
_cell.length_b   1.000
_cell.length_c   1.000
_cell.angle_alpha   90.00
_cell.angle_beta   90.00
_cell.angle_gamma   90.00
#
_symmetry.space_group_name_H-M   'P 1'
#
loop_
_entity.id
_entity.type
_entity.pdbx_description
1 polymer ?
#
loop_
_entity_poly.entity_id
_entity_poly.type
_entity_poly.pdbx_seq_one_letter_code
_entity_poly.pdbx_strand_id
1 'polypeptide(L)'
;MASIPVMTSLSNIFFNEEAALKYLQDEGFIKREMECLECGRPTTFQRAKLLFKCTKKSCRKSVSAKNGTFFDGQRLPFEVPKGHSVDGVWVVGGVEKTEERRVFAVPVEKRDSETLLDVIKKHVKPGSIIHTDLWRGYEGIEEKLGFKHCTVNYSVSFKDPETGIHTNTIEGTWNGYKLLILSRGRTEKGMEERLWEFAWRRANKNNLWAGFLNALREVVYK
;
A
#
# COMPACT_ATOMS: atom_id res chain seq x y z
N MET A 1 9.00 18.49 22.98
CA MET A 1 8.44 17.28 22.35
C MET A 1 9.07 17.18 20.97
N ALA A 2 9.80 16.09 20.68
CA ALA A 2 10.38 15.92 19.35
C ALA A 2 9.23 15.79 18.34
N SER A 3 9.21 16.66 17.33
CA SER A 3 8.25 16.56 16.24
C SER A 3 8.52 15.28 15.46
N ILE A 4 7.46 14.56 15.09
CA ILE A 4 7.59 13.38 14.24
C ILE A 4 8.20 13.84 12.90
N PRO A 5 9.34 13.29 12.46
CA PRO A 5 9.97 13.73 11.22
C PRO A 5 9.06 13.45 10.03
N VAL A 6 9.06 14.37 9.06
CA VAL A 6 8.30 14.20 7.81
C VAL A 6 8.91 13.04 7.02
N MET A 7 8.09 12.18 6.40
CA MET A 7 8.59 10.96 5.74
C MET A 7 9.66 11.24 4.66
N THR A 8 9.58 12.41 4.00
CA THR A 8 10.60 12.87 3.04
C THR A 8 11.97 13.08 3.68
N SER A 9 12.04 13.55 4.93
CA SER A 9 13.31 13.74 5.65
C SER A 9 13.95 12.42 6.10
N LEU A 10 13.19 11.31 6.09
CA LEU A 10 13.66 9.98 6.47
C LEU A 10 13.90 9.05 5.27
N SER A 11 13.65 9.53 4.04
CA SER A 11 13.84 8.75 2.80
C SER A 11 15.26 8.18 2.69
N ASN A 12 16.27 8.98 3.02
CA ASN A 12 17.67 8.58 3.02
C ASN A 12 18.02 7.52 4.08
N ILE A 13 17.17 7.33 5.10
CA ILE A 13 17.37 6.32 6.16
C ILE A 13 16.63 5.04 5.80
N PHE A 14 15.37 5.13 5.37
CA PHE A 14 14.56 3.94 5.09
C PHE A 14 14.98 3.14 3.85
N PHE A 15 15.62 3.79 2.87
CA PHE A 15 16.01 3.16 1.61
C PHE A 15 17.52 2.95 1.46
N ASN A 16 18.31 3.21 2.53
CA ASN A 16 19.74 2.98 2.55
C ASN A 16 20.14 2.24 3.84
N GLU A 17 20.59 1.00 3.70
CA GLU A 17 20.91 0.12 4.82
C GLU A 17 22.06 0.65 5.69
N GLU A 18 23.05 1.32 5.10
CA GLU A 18 24.17 1.92 5.85
C GLU A 18 23.69 3.11 6.69
N ALA A 19 22.82 3.95 6.11
CA ALA A 19 22.23 5.09 6.81
C ALA A 19 21.27 4.63 7.92
N ALA A 20 20.47 3.60 7.68
CA ALA A 20 19.62 2.96 8.68
C ALA A 20 20.44 2.40 9.85
N LEU A 21 21.50 1.64 9.55
CA LEU A 21 22.36 1.04 10.56
C LEU A 21 23.07 2.12 11.39
N LYS A 22 23.59 3.17 10.74
CA LYS A 22 24.21 4.30 11.44
C LYS A 22 23.21 5.00 12.36
N TYR A 23 22.01 5.30 11.88
CA TYR A 23 20.96 5.91 12.69
C TYR A 23 20.61 5.06 13.91
N LEU A 24 20.42 3.75 13.74
CA LEU A 24 20.14 2.83 14.86
C LEU A 24 21.30 2.73 15.87
N GLN A 25 22.53 2.94 15.42
CA GLN A 25 23.69 3.03 16.31
C GLN A 25 23.78 4.37 17.05
N ASP A 26 23.42 5.47 16.39
CA ASP A 26 23.41 6.82 16.96
C ASP A 26 22.35 6.93 18.05
N GLU A 27 21.18 6.33 17.83
CA GLU A 27 20.06 6.26 18.78
C GLU A 27 20.24 5.17 19.85
N GLY A 28 21.31 4.38 19.79
CA GLY A 28 21.64 3.37 20.80
C GLY A 28 20.82 2.07 20.73
N PHE A 29 20.01 1.86 19.69
CA PHE A 29 19.28 0.60 19.47
C PHE A 29 20.21 -0.55 19.11
N ILE A 30 21.31 -0.28 18.39
CA ILE A 30 22.34 -1.26 18.05
C ILE A 30 23.68 -0.76 18.60
N LYS A 31 24.40 -1.63 19.31
CA LYS A 31 25.73 -1.28 19.84
C LYS A 31 26.70 -1.03 18.67
N ARG A 32 27.63 -0.08 18.83
CA ARG A 32 28.73 0.15 17.86
C ARG A 32 29.89 -0.80 18.07
N GLU A 33 30.14 -1.12 19.33
CA GLU A 33 31.23 -1.96 19.78
C GLU A 33 30.77 -2.80 20.96
N MET A 34 31.41 -3.96 21.13
CA MET A 34 31.21 -4.79 22.30
C MET A 34 32.44 -5.66 22.57
N GLU A 35 32.56 -6.12 23.80
CA GLU A 35 33.50 -7.16 24.19
C GLU A 35 32.88 -8.53 24.03
N CYS A 36 33.72 -9.53 23.81
CA CYS A 36 33.29 -10.92 23.71
C CYS A 36 32.77 -11.39 25.07
N LEU A 37 31.51 -11.81 25.13
CA LEU A 37 30.85 -12.27 26.35
C LEU A 37 31.52 -13.50 27.00
N GLU A 38 32.39 -14.19 26.27
CA GLU A 38 33.01 -15.45 26.69
C GLU A 38 34.47 -15.28 27.14
N CYS A 39 35.16 -14.23 26.66
CA CYS A 39 36.59 -14.06 26.94
C CYS A 39 37.04 -12.61 27.19
N GLY A 40 36.12 -11.65 27.20
CA GLY A 40 36.37 -10.23 27.49
C GLY A 40 37.21 -9.48 26.45
N ARG A 41 37.60 -10.12 25.34
CA ARG A 41 38.39 -9.45 24.29
C ARG A 41 37.52 -8.59 23.38
N PRO A 42 38.09 -7.54 22.76
CA PRO A 42 37.41 -6.75 21.74
C PRO A 42 36.88 -7.64 20.60
N THR A 43 35.75 -7.24 20.04
CA THR A 43 35.15 -7.88 18.87
C THR A 43 35.33 -7.01 17.63
N THR A 44 35.28 -7.62 16.46
CA THR A 44 35.21 -6.93 15.18
C THR A 44 33.78 -7.03 14.64
N PHE A 45 33.23 -5.91 14.21
CA PHE A 45 31.87 -5.86 13.69
C PHE A 45 31.80 -6.18 12.19
N GLN A 46 31.12 -7.27 11.86
CA GLN A 46 30.86 -7.70 10.48
C GLN A 46 29.53 -7.12 10.02
N ARG A 47 29.57 -5.93 9.42
CA ARG A 47 28.38 -5.17 8.98
C ARG A 47 27.41 -5.99 8.14
N ALA A 48 27.89 -6.64 7.08
CA ALA A 48 27.08 -7.45 6.17
C ALA A 48 26.32 -8.62 6.83
N LYS A 49 26.74 -9.05 8.03
CA LYS A 49 26.08 -10.13 8.79
C LYS A 49 25.45 -9.66 10.09
N LEU A 50 25.64 -8.37 10.44
CA LEU A 50 25.29 -7.81 11.75
C LEU A 50 25.80 -8.69 12.91
N LEU A 51 27.07 -9.11 12.84
CA LEU A 51 27.71 -9.96 13.85
C LEU A 51 28.93 -9.30 14.48
N PHE A 52 29.02 -9.36 15.80
CA PHE A 52 30.26 -9.10 16.52
C PHE A 52 31.05 -10.39 16.64
N LYS A 53 32.22 -10.45 15.99
CA LYS A 53 33.10 -11.61 16.00
C LYS A 53 34.28 -11.38 16.94
N CYS A 54 34.54 -12.32 17.85
CA CYS A 54 35.70 -12.23 18.73
C CYS A 54 37.01 -12.19 17.92
N THR A 55 37.91 -11.28 18.29
CA THR A 55 39.26 -11.15 17.69
C THR A 55 40.19 -12.31 18.04
N LYS A 56 39.92 -13.03 19.14
CA LYS A 56 40.70 -14.20 19.57
C LYS A 56 40.39 -15.41 18.68
N LYS A 57 41.35 -15.80 17.84
CA LYS A 57 41.23 -16.96 16.93
C LYS A 57 40.84 -18.26 17.61
N SER A 58 41.28 -18.50 18.86
CA SER A 58 40.90 -19.71 19.61
C SER A 58 39.50 -19.67 20.22
N CYS A 59 38.91 -18.48 20.41
CA CYS A 59 37.56 -18.35 20.96
C CYS A 59 36.49 -18.62 19.89
N ARG A 60 36.65 -18.04 18.68
CA ARG A 60 35.72 -18.18 17.53
C ARG A 60 34.25 -17.83 17.80
N LYS A 61 33.94 -17.25 18.95
CA LYS A 61 32.57 -16.85 19.32
C LYS A 61 32.14 -15.62 18.53
N SER A 62 30.85 -15.57 18.22
CA SER A 62 30.20 -14.45 17.58
C SER A 62 28.84 -14.21 18.21
N VAL A 63 28.46 -12.95 18.36
CA VAL A 63 27.17 -12.54 18.90
C VAL A 63 26.47 -11.68 17.86
N SER A 64 25.16 -11.87 17.69
CA SER A 64 24.37 -11.00 16.82
C SER A 64 24.28 -9.60 17.42
N ALA A 65 24.42 -8.57 16.57
CA ALA A 65 24.17 -7.18 16.97
C ALA A 65 22.74 -6.94 17.44
N LYS A 66 21.82 -7.83 17.07
CA LYS A 66 20.41 -7.81 17.47
C LYS A 66 20.17 -8.39 18.87
N ASN A 67 21.11 -9.18 19.39
CA ASN A 67 20.96 -9.88 20.68
C ASN A 67 20.76 -8.87 21.83
N GLY A 68 19.69 -9.04 22.61
CA GLY A 68 19.30 -8.14 23.69
C GLY A 68 18.73 -6.78 23.24
N THR A 69 18.39 -6.62 21.96
CA THR A 69 17.72 -5.42 21.42
C THR A 69 16.28 -5.75 21.05
N PHE A 70 15.48 -4.74 20.68
CA PHE A 70 14.13 -4.95 20.14
C PHE A 70 14.10 -5.91 18.93
N PHE A 71 15.20 -6.02 18.18
CA PHE A 71 15.33 -6.89 17.02
C PHE A 71 15.76 -8.33 17.36
N ASP A 72 15.94 -8.66 18.64
CA ASP A 72 16.35 -9.99 19.06
C ASP A 72 15.29 -11.05 18.74
N GLY A 73 15.69 -12.19 18.19
CA GLY A 73 14.79 -13.24 17.72
C GLY A 73 13.88 -12.87 16.53
N GLN A 74 13.84 -11.60 16.11
CA GLN A 74 13.07 -11.15 14.96
C GLN A 74 13.74 -11.61 13.66
N ARG A 75 13.07 -12.49 12.90
CA ARG A 75 13.42 -12.82 11.51
C ARG A 75 13.01 -11.69 10.55
N LEU A 76 13.25 -10.45 10.95
CA LEU A 76 13.07 -9.28 10.10
C LEU A 76 14.37 -9.12 9.27
N PRO A 77 14.33 -9.41 7.96
CA PRO A 77 15.45 -9.05 7.10
C PRO A 77 15.61 -7.53 7.10
N PHE A 78 16.86 -7.05 7.10
CA PHE A 78 17.19 -5.63 6.87
C PHE A 78 17.04 -5.24 5.40
N GLU A 79 16.74 -6.21 4.54
CA GLU A 79 16.29 -5.98 3.18
C GLU A 79 14.89 -5.39 3.25
N VAL A 80 14.70 -4.19 2.67
CA VAL A 80 13.37 -3.75 2.22
C VAL A 80 12.85 -4.92 1.38
N PRO A 81 11.79 -5.63 1.80
CA PRO A 81 11.30 -6.75 1.02
C PRO A 81 10.99 -6.21 -0.37
N LYS A 82 11.76 -6.62 -1.39
CA LYS A 82 11.25 -6.56 -2.76
C LYS A 82 9.96 -7.36 -2.69
N GLY A 83 8.84 -6.64 -2.81
CA GLY A 83 7.53 -7.22 -2.60
C GLY A 83 7.47 -8.54 -3.34
N HIS A 84 7.13 -9.62 -2.63
CA HIS A 84 6.66 -10.81 -3.31
C HIS A 84 5.53 -10.34 -4.23
N SER A 85 5.60 -10.70 -5.51
CA SER A 85 4.44 -10.60 -6.38
C SER A 85 3.41 -11.55 -5.78
N VAL A 86 2.47 -10.99 -5.03
CA VAL A 86 1.17 -11.61 -4.88
C VAL A 86 0.58 -11.72 -6.28
N ASP A 87 0.03 -12.86 -6.65
CA ASP A 87 -0.85 -12.95 -7.82
C ASP A 87 -1.90 -11.85 -7.64
N GLY A 88 -1.73 -10.78 -8.41
CA GLY A 88 -2.43 -9.54 -8.18
C GLY A 88 -3.87 -9.70 -8.63
N VAL A 89 -4.81 -9.49 -7.71
CA VAL A 89 -6.22 -9.40 -8.08
C VAL A 89 -6.42 -8.12 -8.89
N TRP A 90 -6.92 -8.23 -10.11
CA TRP A 90 -7.34 -7.07 -10.88
C TRP A 90 -8.61 -6.50 -10.27
N VAL A 91 -8.68 -5.19 -10.11
CA VAL A 91 -9.86 -4.51 -9.58
C VAL A 91 -10.23 -3.39 -10.53
N VAL A 92 -11.48 -3.39 -10.99
CA VAL A 92 -12.07 -2.28 -11.74
C VAL A 92 -12.86 -1.44 -10.74
N GLY A 93 -12.63 -0.13 -10.72
CA GLY A 93 -13.31 0.75 -9.79
C GLY A 93 -13.52 2.15 -10.34
N GLY A 94 -14.48 2.85 -9.75
CA GLY A 94 -14.85 4.19 -10.11
C GLY A 94 -15.21 5.02 -8.88
N VAL A 95 -15.03 6.33 -9.02
CA VAL A 95 -15.41 7.31 -8.00
C VAL A 95 -16.24 8.41 -8.65
N GLU A 96 -17.36 8.71 -8.03
CA GLU A 96 -18.21 9.83 -8.41
C GLU A 96 -17.53 11.16 -8.04
N LYS A 97 -17.55 12.14 -8.94
CA LYS A 97 -16.95 13.47 -8.72
C LYS A 97 -17.89 14.47 -8.03
N THR A 98 -19.12 14.07 -7.71
CA THR A 98 -20.10 14.87 -6.96
C THR A 98 -19.74 14.94 -5.47
N GLU A 99 -20.53 15.67 -4.68
CA GLU A 99 -20.30 15.83 -3.23
C GLU A 99 -20.46 14.51 -2.45
N GLU A 100 -21.33 13.62 -2.93
CA GLU A 100 -21.59 12.31 -2.33
C GLU A 100 -20.37 11.39 -2.43
N ARG A 101 -19.53 11.59 -3.46
CA ARG A 101 -18.28 10.84 -3.68
C ARG A 101 -18.44 9.32 -3.57
N ARG A 102 -19.54 8.77 -4.09
CA ARG A 102 -19.81 7.33 -4.09
C ARG A 102 -18.72 6.59 -4.87
N VAL A 103 -18.47 5.34 -4.47
CA VAL A 103 -17.42 4.51 -5.06
C VAL A 103 -17.96 3.12 -5.35
N PHE A 104 -17.41 2.50 -6.39
CA PHE A 104 -17.49 1.06 -6.58
C PHE A 104 -16.09 0.52 -6.86
N ALA A 105 -15.83 -0.70 -6.44
CA ALA A 105 -14.61 -1.43 -6.75
C ALA A 105 -14.95 -2.92 -6.79
N VAL A 106 -14.65 -3.57 -7.91
CA VAL A 106 -15.07 -4.94 -8.21
C VAL A 106 -13.82 -5.73 -8.60
N PRO A 107 -13.53 -6.85 -7.93
CA PRO A 107 -12.46 -7.75 -8.35
C PRO A 107 -12.87 -8.43 -9.67
N VAL A 108 -11.94 -8.53 -10.61
CA VAL A 108 -12.16 -9.15 -11.91
C VAL A 108 -11.04 -10.15 -12.20
N GLU A 109 -11.40 -11.26 -12.84
CA GLU A 109 -10.42 -12.27 -13.24
C GLU A 109 -9.62 -11.82 -14.47
N LYS A 110 -10.29 -11.14 -15.40
CA LYS A 110 -9.71 -10.72 -16.67
C LYS A 110 -9.66 -9.19 -16.78
N ARG A 111 -8.53 -8.70 -17.29
CA ARG A 111 -8.33 -7.29 -17.66
C ARG A 111 -8.53 -7.12 -19.16
N ASP A 112 -9.76 -7.27 -19.61
CA ASP A 112 -10.17 -7.06 -21.01
C ASP A 112 -11.28 -6.00 -21.12
N SER A 113 -11.56 -5.59 -22.36
CA SER A 113 -12.56 -4.54 -22.64
C SER A 113 -13.97 -5.01 -22.31
N GLU A 114 -14.31 -6.27 -22.58
CA GLU A 114 -15.64 -6.82 -22.35
C GLU A 114 -16.00 -6.80 -20.86
N THR A 115 -15.12 -7.36 -20.03
CA THR A 115 -15.27 -7.37 -18.57
C THR A 115 -15.40 -5.94 -18.02
N LEU A 116 -14.62 -5.00 -18.55
CA LEU A 116 -14.67 -3.62 -18.11
C LEU A 116 -15.99 -2.92 -18.49
N LEU A 117 -16.47 -3.12 -19.72
CA LEU A 117 -17.72 -2.52 -20.19
C LEU A 117 -18.92 -3.06 -19.40
N ASP A 118 -18.92 -4.35 -19.07
CA ASP A 118 -19.95 -4.97 -18.23
C ASP A 118 -19.96 -4.39 -16.81
N VAL A 119 -18.78 -4.20 -16.21
CA VAL A 119 -18.66 -3.56 -14.89
C VAL A 119 -19.18 -2.13 -14.93
N ILE A 120 -18.83 -1.35 -15.97
CA ILE A 120 -19.31 0.03 -16.13
C ILE A 120 -20.83 0.06 -16.28
N LYS A 121 -21.39 -0.77 -17.16
CA LYS A 121 -22.83 -0.86 -17.41
C LYS A 121 -23.63 -1.18 -16.15
N LYS A 122 -23.09 -2.03 -15.28
CA LYS A 122 -23.74 -2.44 -14.02
C LYS A 122 -23.69 -1.37 -12.93
N HIS A 123 -22.60 -0.60 -12.85
CA HIS A 123 -22.35 0.29 -11.69
C HIS A 123 -22.46 1.78 -11.99
N VAL A 124 -22.46 2.18 -13.27
CA VAL A 124 -22.57 3.59 -13.68
C VAL A 124 -23.98 3.87 -14.16
N LYS A 125 -24.58 4.95 -13.63
CA LYS A 125 -25.94 5.37 -13.99
C LYS A 125 -25.97 5.87 -15.45
N PRO A 126 -26.91 5.41 -16.30
CA PRO A 126 -27.08 5.94 -17.65
C PRO A 126 -27.19 7.47 -17.68
N GLY A 127 -26.54 8.10 -18.66
CA GLY A 127 -26.45 9.56 -18.79
C GLY A 127 -25.32 10.22 -17.98
N SER A 128 -24.54 9.46 -17.21
CA SER A 128 -23.30 9.96 -16.60
C SER A 128 -22.20 10.24 -17.62
N ILE A 129 -21.27 11.13 -17.26
CA ILE A 129 -20.05 11.40 -18.01
C ILE A 129 -18.91 10.60 -17.37
N ILE A 130 -18.26 9.75 -18.15
CA ILE A 130 -17.17 8.89 -17.68
C ILE A 130 -15.84 9.51 -18.05
N HIS A 131 -14.93 9.58 -17.08
CA HIS A 131 -13.57 10.06 -17.28
C HIS A 131 -12.57 8.93 -17.06
N THR A 132 -11.74 8.60 -18.06
CA THR A 132 -10.71 7.54 -17.94
C THR A 132 -9.38 7.99 -18.53
N ASP A 133 -8.36 7.15 -18.36
CA ASP A 133 -7.11 7.24 -19.12
C ASP A 133 -7.31 6.74 -20.57
N LEU A 134 -6.24 6.83 -21.38
CA LEU A 134 -6.21 6.41 -22.79
C LEU A 134 -5.96 4.90 -23.00
N TRP A 135 -6.31 4.04 -22.04
CA TRP A 135 -6.19 2.61 -22.27
C TRP A 135 -7.21 2.10 -23.31
N ARG A 136 -6.73 1.33 -24.30
CA ARG A 136 -7.52 0.80 -25.42
C ARG A 136 -8.77 0.02 -24.99
N GLY A 137 -8.77 -0.56 -23.79
CA GLY A 137 -9.95 -1.27 -23.25
C GLY A 137 -11.19 -0.38 -23.07
N TYR A 138 -11.03 0.94 -23.06
CA TYR A 138 -12.11 1.93 -22.90
C TYR A 138 -12.79 2.36 -24.20
N GLU A 139 -12.27 1.98 -25.38
CA GLU A 139 -12.80 2.43 -26.69
C GLU A 139 -14.30 2.15 -26.88
N GLY A 140 -14.84 1.10 -26.25
CA GLY A 140 -16.26 0.73 -26.37
C GLY A 140 -17.24 1.53 -25.50
N ILE A 141 -16.79 2.47 -24.66
CA ILE A 141 -17.67 3.18 -23.71
C ILE A 141 -18.75 4.01 -24.44
N GLU A 142 -18.36 4.79 -25.46
CA GLU A 142 -19.33 5.64 -26.16
C GLU A 142 -20.20 4.81 -27.10
N GLU A 143 -19.57 4.04 -27.99
CA GLU A 143 -20.26 3.30 -29.05
C GLU A 143 -21.19 2.21 -28.51
N LYS A 144 -20.73 1.42 -27.53
CA LYS A 144 -21.47 0.23 -27.06
C LYS A 144 -22.39 0.50 -25.89
N LEU A 145 -22.05 1.46 -25.03
CA LEU A 145 -22.82 1.75 -23.81
C LEU A 145 -23.58 3.08 -23.88
N GLY A 146 -23.30 3.94 -24.86
CA GLY A 146 -23.98 5.22 -25.03
C GLY A 146 -23.64 6.26 -23.95
N PHE A 147 -22.51 6.09 -23.26
CA PHE A 147 -22.02 7.10 -22.30
C PHE A 147 -21.25 8.19 -23.02
N LYS A 148 -21.24 9.40 -22.46
CA LYS A 148 -20.25 10.41 -22.86
C LYS A 148 -18.92 10.07 -22.20
N HIS A 149 -17.86 9.93 -22.99
CA HIS A 149 -16.54 9.54 -22.53
C HIS A 149 -15.55 10.69 -22.73
N CYS A 150 -14.81 11.01 -21.67
CA CYS A 150 -13.73 11.98 -21.72
C CYS A 150 -12.43 11.30 -21.32
N THR A 151 -11.42 11.36 -22.17
CA THR A 151 -10.11 10.75 -21.93
C THR A 151 -9.09 11.78 -21.47
N VAL A 152 -8.21 11.41 -20.54
CA VAL A 152 -7.07 12.24 -20.12
C VAL A 152 -5.78 11.64 -20.65
N ASN A 153 -4.98 12.43 -21.36
CA ASN A 153 -3.69 12.01 -21.87
C ASN A 153 -2.53 12.35 -20.91
N TYR A 154 -2.09 11.36 -20.14
CA TYR A 154 -0.97 11.51 -19.19
C TYR A 154 0.40 11.68 -19.83
N SER A 155 0.56 11.45 -21.15
CA SER A 155 1.85 11.66 -21.82
C SER A 155 2.09 13.12 -22.20
N VAL A 156 1.06 13.97 -22.15
CA VAL A 156 1.13 15.37 -22.61
C VAL A 156 0.97 16.38 -21.47
N SER A 157 0.15 16.08 -20.45
CA SER A 157 -0.03 16.98 -19.28
C SER A 157 -0.68 16.28 -18.07
N PHE A 158 -0.30 16.68 -16.84
CA PHE A 158 -0.91 16.19 -15.57
C PHE A 158 -2.35 16.70 -15.33
N LYS A 159 -2.76 17.68 -16.12
CA LYS A 159 -4.11 18.25 -16.20
C LYS A 159 -4.31 18.59 -17.66
N ASP A 160 -5.43 18.17 -18.24
CA ASP A 160 -5.79 18.66 -19.57
C ASP A 160 -5.97 20.19 -19.50
N PRO A 161 -5.17 20.98 -20.24
CA PRO A 161 -5.13 22.44 -20.08
C PRO A 161 -6.38 23.13 -20.65
N GLU A 162 -7.17 22.47 -21.51
CA GLU A 162 -8.38 23.04 -22.10
C GLU A 162 -9.65 22.66 -21.32
N THR A 163 -9.69 21.47 -20.73
CA THR A 163 -10.88 20.93 -20.05
C THR A 163 -10.76 20.88 -18.53
N GLY A 164 -9.55 21.03 -17.97
CA GLY A 164 -9.28 20.95 -16.53
C GLY A 164 -9.50 19.56 -15.92
N ILE A 165 -9.71 18.54 -16.75
CA ILE A 165 -10.04 17.18 -16.31
C ILE A 165 -8.79 16.52 -15.72
N HIS A 166 -8.93 16.01 -14.50
CA HIS A 166 -7.91 15.21 -13.81
C HIS A 166 -8.54 13.97 -13.15
N THR A 167 -7.73 12.93 -12.97
CA THR A 167 -8.04 11.67 -12.29
C THR A 167 -7.57 11.60 -10.84
N ASN A 168 -7.01 12.69 -10.30
CA ASN A 168 -6.51 12.73 -8.93
C ASN A 168 -7.52 12.19 -7.89
N THR A 169 -8.82 12.38 -8.13
CA THR A 169 -9.89 11.85 -7.28
C THR A 169 -9.87 10.32 -7.19
N ILE A 170 -9.71 9.62 -8.32
CA ILE A 170 -9.66 8.16 -8.34
C ILE A 170 -8.31 7.65 -7.81
N GLU A 171 -7.21 8.35 -8.08
CA GLU A 171 -5.89 8.03 -7.53
C GLU A 171 -5.85 8.14 -6.00
N GLY A 172 -6.39 9.21 -5.44
CA GLY A 172 -6.53 9.37 -3.99
C GLY A 172 -7.43 8.30 -3.38
N THR A 173 -8.49 7.88 -4.10
CA THR A 173 -9.37 6.79 -3.67
C THR A 173 -8.62 5.45 -3.66
N TRP A 174 -7.82 5.17 -4.68
CA TRP A 174 -6.95 3.98 -4.72
C TRP A 174 -5.91 3.99 -3.61
N ASN A 175 -5.36 5.15 -3.26
CA ASN A 175 -4.48 5.26 -2.10
C ASN A 175 -5.22 4.87 -0.80
N GLY A 176 -6.46 5.31 -0.63
CA GLY A 176 -7.32 4.89 0.47
C GLY A 176 -7.49 3.37 0.56
N TYR A 177 -7.85 2.72 -0.57
CA TYR A 177 -7.93 1.26 -0.63
C TYR A 177 -6.60 0.58 -0.27
N LYS A 178 -5.48 1.10 -0.77
CA LYS A 178 -4.15 0.54 -0.52
C LYS A 178 -3.71 0.68 0.95
N LEU A 179 -4.20 1.69 1.66
CA LEU A 179 -3.96 1.90 3.08
C LEU A 179 -4.83 0.98 3.95
N LEU A 180 -6.10 0.78 3.59
CA LEU A 180 -7.00 -0.15 4.30
C LEU A 180 -6.58 -1.60 4.06
N ILE A 181 -6.27 -1.95 2.82
CA ILE A 181 -5.92 -3.31 2.39
C ILE A 181 -4.40 -3.42 2.33
N LEU A 182 -3.82 -3.91 3.44
CA LEU A 182 -2.40 -4.23 3.54
C LEU A 182 -1.98 -5.17 2.40
N SER A 183 -0.74 -5.04 1.93
CA SER A 183 -0.21 -5.82 0.80
C SER A 183 -0.42 -7.33 0.95
N ARG A 184 -0.26 -7.87 2.16
CA ARG A 184 -0.48 -9.29 2.49
C ARG A 184 -1.93 -9.74 2.37
N GLY A 185 -2.88 -8.81 2.44
CA GLY A 185 -4.31 -9.04 2.29
C GLY A 185 -4.83 -8.83 0.86
N ARG A 186 -3.94 -8.52 -0.10
CA ARG A 186 -4.31 -8.33 -1.52
C ARG A 186 -4.30 -9.65 -2.27
N THR A 187 -5.00 -10.62 -1.71
CA THR A 187 -5.21 -11.95 -2.29
C THR A 187 -6.65 -12.04 -2.78
N GLU A 188 -6.92 -12.93 -3.73
CA GLU A 188 -8.29 -13.20 -4.21
C GLU A 188 -9.26 -13.49 -3.06
N LYS A 189 -8.82 -14.35 -2.13
CA LYS A 189 -9.56 -14.66 -0.92
C LYS A 189 -9.78 -13.40 -0.06
N GLY A 190 -11.05 -13.04 0.13
CA GLY A 190 -11.44 -11.93 0.97
C GLY A 190 -11.33 -10.56 0.29
N MET A 191 -10.98 -10.49 -1.00
CA MET A 191 -10.80 -9.19 -1.67
C MET A 191 -12.11 -8.43 -1.77
N GLU A 192 -13.16 -9.13 -2.20
CA GLU A 192 -14.49 -8.55 -2.35
C GLU A 192 -14.97 -7.92 -1.04
N GLU A 193 -14.90 -8.65 0.07
CA GLU A 193 -15.34 -8.21 1.40
C GLU A 193 -14.56 -6.97 1.87
N ARG A 194 -13.26 -6.91 1.58
CA ARG A 194 -12.42 -5.73 1.92
C ARG A 194 -12.76 -4.51 1.07
N LEU A 195 -13.11 -4.72 -0.21
CA LEU A 195 -13.56 -3.65 -1.09
C LEU A 195 -14.91 -3.09 -0.62
N TRP A 196 -15.84 -3.98 -0.26
CA TRP A 196 -17.12 -3.63 0.35
C TRP A 196 -16.95 -2.89 1.67
N GLU A 197 -16.04 -3.34 2.54
CA GLU A 197 -15.75 -2.67 3.80
C GLU A 197 -15.29 -1.22 3.57
N PHE A 198 -14.38 -0.99 2.61
CA PHE A 198 -13.94 0.37 2.28
C PHE A 198 -15.09 1.23 1.78
N ALA A 199 -15.87 0.72 0.82
CA ALA A 199 -17.01 1.44 0.26
C ALA A 199 -18.03 1.80 1.35
N TRP A 200 -18.30 0.86 2.25
CA TRP A 200 -19.21 1.04 3.38
C TRP A 200 -18.68 2.05 4.40
N ARG A 201 -17.40 1.99 4.78
CA ARG A 201 -16.77 2.96 5.68
C ARG A 201 -16.81 4.37 5.10
N ARG A 202 -16.62 4.50 3.79
CA ARG A 202 -16.70 5.78 3.09
C ARG A 202 -18.12 6.34 3.10
N ALA A 203 -19.13 5.52 2.83
CA ALA A 203 -20.53 5.92 2.90
C ALA A 203 -20.94 6.34 4.32
N ASN A 204 -20.36 5.71 5.35
CA ASN A 204 -20.65 5.96 6.76
C ASN A 204 -19.58 6.80 7.48
N LYS A 205 -18.80 7.62 6.76
CA LYS A 205 -17.61 8.32 7.30
C LYS A 205 -17.86 9.11 8.59
N ASN A 206 -19.07 9.66 8.76
CA ASN A 206 -19.45 10.48 9.91
C ASN A 206 -20.25 9.70 10.97
N ASN A 207 -20.60 8.45 10.70
CA ASN A 207 -21.48 7.66 11.56
C ASN A 207 -21.16 6.16 11.49
N LEU A 208 -19.87 5.82 11.64
CA LEU A 208 -19.40 4.43 11.51
C LEU A 208 -20.09 3.50 12.52
N TRP A 209 -20.18 3.91 13.79
CA TRP A 209 -20.72 3.03 14.84
C TRP A 209 -22.22 2.78 14.69
N ALA A 210 -23.04 3.84 14.53
CA ALA A 210 -24.47 3.62 14.35
C ALA A 210 -24.78 2.98 12.98
N GLY A 211 -24.02 3.32 11.95
CA GLY A 211 -24.07 2.64 10.66
C GLY A 211 -23.81 1.14 10.80
N PHE A 212 -22.82 0.75 11.62
CA PHE A 212 -22.50 -0.66 11.87
C PHE A 212 -23.66 -1.38 12.57
N LEU A 213 -24.21 -0.76 13.62
CA LEU A 213 -25.37 -1.30 14.33
C LEU A 213 -26.60 -1.44 13.42
N ASN A 214 -26.83 -0.49 12.51
CA ASN A 214 -27.91 -0.57 11.54
C ASN A 214 -27.68 -1.71 10.54
N ALA A 215 -26.46 -1.85 10.02
CA ALA A 215 -26.12 -2.97 9.14
C ALA A 215 -26.38 -4.33 9.82
N LEU A 216 -26.01 -4.48 11.10
CA LEU A 216 -26.30 -5.70 11.87
C LEU A 216 -27.80 -5.97 12.07
N ARG A 217 -28.62 -4.93 12.15
CA ARG A 217 -30.09 -5.06 12.29
C ARG A 217 -30.76 -5.47 10.99
N GLU A 218 -30.27 -4.97 9.87
CA GLU A 218 -30.85 -5.21 8.54
C GLU A 218 -30.40 -6.54 7.92
N VAL A 219 -29.21 -7.03 8.29
CA VAL A 219 -28.71 -8.32 7.83
C VAL A 219 -29.45 -9.46 8.53
N VAL A 220 -30.48 -9.99 7.87
CA VAL A 220 -31.12 -11.25 8.23
C VAL A 220 -30.37 -12.38 7.52
N TYR A 221 -29.65 -13.21 8.28
CA TYR A 221 -29.15 -14.48 7.74
C TYR A 221 -30.36 -15.36 7.43
N LYS A 222 -30.56 -15.66 6.15
CA LYS A 222 -31.49 -16.69 5.68
C LYS A 222 -30.75 -18.03 5.56
#